data_AF-A0A838IUW2-F1
#
_entry.id   AF-A0A838IUW2-F1
#
_cell.length_a   1.000
_cell.length_b   1.000
_cell.length_c   1.000
_cell.angle_alpha   90.00
_cell.angle_beta   90.00
_cell.angle_gamma   90.00
#
_symmetry.space_group_name_H-M   'P 1'
#
loop_
_entity.id
_entity.type
_entity.pdbx_description
1 polymer ?
#
loop_
_entity_poly.entity_id
_entity_poly.type
_entity_poly.pdbx_seq_one_letter_code
_entity_poly.pdbx_strand_id
1 'polypeptide(L)'
;MRPALTSRHLLLDVASDDVRLDSVLRALASAPRRRILELLADQLYNVSEIAQRLEMPVSTANLHVNILEDAGLLITERRPAARGSQKVCTRAFDDVAVVFARVARPQGEMVEIKVPLGSYVDCQVRPSCGLASTTSIIGLFDDPASFFDSERIDAQLLWFHQGYVEYRVAHRLPPSARLESVHVSCEVCSEAPLHHDEWPSDVTASINGVDIGTWTSPADFGGQRGMLTPPWWEDHNSQYGLLKVWQVNERGGWVDGIHVSDVTLEQLAMTATPYVRIRIGVLENARHVGGVNIFGRGFGNYPQDIVVRLKYG
;
A
#
# COMPACT_ATOMS: atom_id res chain seq x y z
N MET A 1 -3.25 6.21 -31.08
CA MET A 1 -2.33 6.31 -29.93
C MET A 1 -2.40 7.74 -29.40
N ARG A 2 -3.13 7.97 -28.31
CA ARG A 2 -3.14 9.28 -27.62
C ARG A 2 -1.94 9.29 -26.66
N PRO A 3 -1.14 10.37 -26.60
CA PRO A 3 -0.09 10.48 -25.59
C PRO A 3 -0.73 10.53 -24.20
N ALA A 4 -0.14 9.84 -23.22
CA ALA A 4 -0.56 9.91 -21.83
C ALA A 4 -0.44 11.38 -21.35
N LEU A 5 -1.57 11.97 -20.97
CA LEU A 5 -1.57 13.28 -20.32
C LEU A 5 -1.00 13.05 -18.92
N THR A 6 0.18 13.63 -18.65
CA THR A 6 0.76 13.67 -17.32
C THR A 6 -0.22 14.41 -16.41
N SER A 7 -0.84 13.72 -15.45
CA SER A 7 -1.76 14.32 -14.48
C SER A 7 -1.07 15.46 -13.72
N ARG A 8 -1.71 16.62 -13.66
CA ARG A 8 -1.18 17.82 -13.00
C ARG A 8 -1.80 17.95 -11.62
N HIS A 9 -1.02 17.74 -10.56
CA HIS A 9 -1.52 17.77 -9.18
C HIS A 9 -1.11 19.06 -8.46
N LEU A 10 -2.01 19.63 -7.66
CA LEU A 10 -1.74 20.73 -6.74
C LEU A 10 -1.82 20.24 -5.30
N LEU A 11 -0.71 20.35 -4.56
CA LEU A 11 -0.64 20.05 -3.13
C LEU A 11 -0.67 21.35 -2.32
N LEU A 12 -1.57 21.45 -1.35
CA LEU A 12 -1.71 22.58 -0.43
C LEU A 12 -1.47 22.12 1.00
N ASP A 13 -0.45 22.64 1.67
CA ASP A 13 -0.14 22.31 3.06
C ASP A 13 -0.67 23.39 4.00
N VAL A 14 -1.61 23.01 4.88
CA VAL A 14 -2.23 23.87 5.90
C VAL A 14 -1.23 24.33 6.96
N ALA A 15 -0.15 23.58 7.17
CA ALA A 15 0.91 23.93 8.11
C ALA A 15 1.88 24.99 7.57
N SER A 16 1.88 25.18 6.25
CA SER A 16 2.78 26.10 5.56
C SER A 16 2.09 27.44 5.31
N ASP A 17 2.85 28.53 5.25
CA ASP A 17 2.36 29.83 4.78
C ASP A 17 2.14 29.85 3.25
N ASP A 18 1.51 28.81 2.67
CA ASP A 18 1.17 28.80 1.24
C ASP A 18 0.07 29.84 1.00
N VAL A 19 0.49 30.98 0.45
CA VAL A 19 -0.34 32.14 0.12
C VAL A 19 -1.52 31.78 -0.81
N ARG A 20 -1.46 30.64 -1.50
CA ARG A 20 -2.52 30.16 -2.42
C ARG A 20 -3.60 29.32 -1.74
N LEU A 21 -3.37 28.85 -0.50
CA LEU A 21 -4.30 27.97 0.22
C LEU A 21 -5.70 28.60 0.31
N ASP A 22 -5.77 29.82 0.83
CA ASP A 22 -7.03 30.54 1.03
C ASP A 22 -7.75 30.85 -0.29
N SER A 23 -7.02 31.28 -1.33
CA SER A 23 -7.62 31.64 -2.61
C SER A 23 -8.17 30.42 -3.33
N VAL A 24 -7.46 29.29 -3.32
CA VAL A 24 -7.90 28.02 -3.90
C VAL A 24 -9.11 27.47 -3.15
N LEU A 25 -9.08 27.40 -1.82
CA LEU A 25 -10.20 26.89 -1.03
C LEU A 25 -11.47 27.74 -1.21
N ARG A 26 -11.33 29.07 -1.16
CA ARG A 26 -12.45 29.98 -1.41
C ARG A 26 -12.95 29.86 -2.84
N ALA A 27 -12.08 29.58 -3.82
CA ALA A 27 -12.49 29.34 -5.20
C ALA A 27 -13.34 28.06 -5.34
N LEU A 28 -12.87 26.96 -4.76
CA LEU A 28 -13.52 25.65 -4.82
C LEU A 28 -14.83 25.55 -4.01
N ALA A 29 -15.02 26.41 -3.01
CA ALA A 29 -16.24 26.42 -2.18
C ALA A 29 -17.55 26.70 -2.98
N SER A 30 -17.46 27.26 -4.20
CA SER A 30 -18.62 27.63 -5.01
C SER A 30 -19.00 26.56 -6.04
N ALA A 31 -20.27 26.15 -6.04
CA ALA A 31 -20.78 25.12 -6.95
C ALA A 31 -20.67 25.49 -8.45
N PRO A 32 -21.01 26.72 -8.90
CA PRO A 32 -20.78 27.12 -10.29
C PRO A 32 -19.32 26.98 -10.74
N ARG A 33 -18.35 27.32 -9.87
CA ARG A 33 -16.93 27.20 -10.19
C ARG A 33 -16.47 25.75 -10.30
N ARG A 34 -16.96 24.85 -9.43
CA ARG A 34 -16.70 23.42 -9.56
C ARG A 34 -17.26 22.84 -10.87
N ARG A 35 -18.48 23.23 -11.24
CA ARG A 35 -19.08 22.84 -12.54
C ARG A 35 -18.27 23.32 -13.75
N ILE A 36 -17.66 24.50 -13.68
CA ILE A 36 -16.75 24.99 -14.73
C ILE A 36 -15.49 24.11 -14.81
N LEU A 37 -14.89 23.74 -13.68
CA LEU A 37 -13.71 22.86 -13.64
C LEU A 37 -14.01 21.44 -14.13
N GLU A 38 -15.20 20.91 -13.83
CA GLU A 38 -15.71 19.64 -14.35
C GLU A 38 -15.90 19.71 -15.87
N LEU A 39 -16.53 20.78 -16.37
CA LEU A 39 -16.76 20.97 -17.80
C LEU A 39 -15.45 21.05 -18.61
N LEU A 40 -14.40 21.59 -18.00
CA LEU A 40 -13.07 21.76 -18.61
C LEU A 40 -12.13 20.57 -18.38
N ALA A 41 -12.64 19.42 -17.92
CA ALA A 41 -11.82 18.23 -17.65
C ALA A 41 -11.08 17.72 -18.90
N ASP A 42 -11.78 17.64 -20.04
CA ASP A 42 -11.25 17.03 -21.26
C ASP A 42 -11.28 17.95 -22.49
N GLN A 43 -11.80 19.18 -22.36
CA GLN A 43 -12.06 20.08 -23.49
C GLN A 43 -11.73 21.54 -23.15
N LEU A 44 -11.37 22.29 -24.19
CA LEU A 44 -11.14 23.73 -24.13
C LEU A 44 -12.43 24.46 -24.53
N TYR A 45 -12.91 25.36 -23.69
CA TYR A 45 -14.07 26.20 -24.00
C TYR A 45 -13.75 27.67 -23.80
N ASN A 46 -14.34 28.51 -24.63
CA ASN A 46 -14.38 29.94 -24.37
C ASN A 46 -15.49 30.30 -23.36
N VAL A 47 -15.42 31.52 -22.82
CA VAL A 47 -16.36 31.98 -21.78
C VAL A 47 -17.84 31.92 -22.23
N SER A 48 -18.14 32.18 -23.51
CA SER A 48 -19.51 32.14 -24.02
C SER A 48 -20.04 30.70 -24.12
N GLU A 49 -19.18 29.76 -24.50
CA GLU A 49 -19.50 28.32 -24.55
C GLU A 49 -19.71 27.73 -23.16
N ILE A 50 -18.92 28.17 -22.17
CA ILE A 50 -19.11 27.81 -20.75
C ILE A 50 -20.47 28.34 -20.27
N ALA A 51 -20.78 29.61 -20.55
CA ALA A 51 -22.03 30.24 -20.16
C ALA A 51 -23.25 29.51 -20.74
N GLN A 52 -23.20 29.14 -22.02
CA GLN A 52 -24.26 28.40 -22.70
C GLN A 52 -24.46 27.01 -22.10
N ARG A 53 -23.38 26.25 -21.89
CA ARG A 53 -23.45 24.85 -21.40
C ARG A 53 -23.89 24.74 -19.95
N LEU A 54 -23.56 25.74 -19.13
CA LEU A 54 -23.96 25.78 -17.73
C LEU A 54 -25.20 26.65 -17.49
N GLU A 55 -25.88 27.06 -18.56
CA GLU A 55 -27.12 27.83 -18.53
C GLU A 55 -27.05 29.07 -17.62
N MET A 56 -25.94 29.83 -17.72
CA MET A 56 -25.71 31.03 -16.93
C MET A 56 -25.39 32.24 -17.80
N PRO A 57 -25.63 33.48 -17.32
CA PRO A 57 -25.25 34.68 -18.06
C PRO A 57 -23.74 34.74 -18.36
N VAL A 58 -23.36 35.24 -19.53
CA VAL A 58 -21.94 35.37 -19.94
C VAL A 58 -21.13 36.23 -18.96
N SER A 59 -21.73 37.28 -18.40
CA SER A 59 -21.11 38.11 -17.37
C SER A 59 -20.81 37.32 -16.09
N THR A 60 -21.73 36.45 -15.67
CA THR A 60 -21.57 35.57 -14.50
C THR A 60 -20.51 34.50 -14.75
N ALA A 61 -20.50 33.88 -15.94
CA ALA A 61 -19.47 32.92 -16.32
C ALA A 61 -18.07 33.59 -16.34
N ASN A 62 -17.96 34.79 -16.89
CA ASN A 62 -16.71 35.55 -16.93
C ASN A 62 -16.20 35.88 -15.52
N LEU A 63 -17.09 36.27 -14.60
CA LEU A 63 -16.74 36.49 -13.20
C LEU A 63 -16.15 35.22 -12.56
N HIS A 64 -16.82 34.07 -12.72
CA HIS A 64 -16.32 32.81 -12.16
C HIS A 64 -15.01 32.35 -12.78
N VAL A 65 -14.83 32.52 -14.09
CA VAL A 65 -13.59 32.21 -14.80
C VAL A 65 -12.43 33.07 -14.28
N ASN A 66 -12.63 34.37 -14.09
CA ASN A 66 -11.59 35.25 -13.55
C ASN A 66 -11.18 34.82 -12.13
N ILE A 67 -12.14 34.50 -11.25
CA ILE A 67 -11.79 34.09 -9.88
C ILE A 67 -11.04 32.74 -9.87
N LEU A 68 -11.39 31.82 -10.76
CA LEU A 68 -10.68 30.56 -10.89
C LEU A 68 -9.26 30.75 -11.47
N GLU A 69 -9.09 31.69 -12.40
CA GLU A 69 -7.79 32.08 -12.94
C GLU A 69 -6.91 32.75 -11.89
N ASP A 70 -7.46 33.69 -11.11
CA ASP A 70 -6.76 34.37 -10.02
C ASP A 70 -6.31 33.38 -8.92
N ALA A 71 -7.08 32.31 -8.71
CA ALA A 71 -6.71 31.20 -7.82
C ALA A 71 -5.73 30.19 -8.46
N GLY A 72 -5.34 30.39 -9.72
CA GLY A 72 -4.44 29.50 -10.47
C GLY A 72 -5.05 28.17 -10.90
N LEU A 73 -6.36 27.99 -10.77
CA LEU A 73 -7.06 26.75 -11.13
C LEU A 73 -7.41 26.67 -12.62
N LEU A 74 -7.42 27.80 -13.31
CA LEU A 74 -7.55 27.90 -14.76
C LEU A 74 -6.36 28.61 -15.38
N ILE A 75 -6.00 28.19 -16.59
CA ILE A 75 -5.13 28.93 -17.50
C ILE A 75 -6.02 29.48 -18.60
N THR A 76 -5.85 30.75 -18.96
CA THR A 76 -6.63 31.37 -20.03
C THR A 76 -5.74 31.98 -21.10
N GLU A 77 -6.20 31.92 -22.34
CA GLU A 77 -5.50 32.45 -23.50
C GLU A 77 -6.46 33.31 -24.34
N ARG A 78 -6.00 34.46 -24.81
CA ARG A 78 -6.77 35.28 -25.76
C ARG A 78 -6.49 34.84 -27.19
N ARG A 79 -7.53 34.42 -27.91
CA ARG A 79 -7.45 34.04 -29.32
C ARG A 79 -8.30 34.97 -30.20
N PRO A 80 -7.94 35.18 -31.47
CA PRO A 80 -8.81 35.87 -32.43
C PRO A 80 -10.14 35.14 -32.61
N ALA A 81 -11.22 35.87 -32.82
CA ALA A 81 -12.56 35.34 -33.13
C ALA A 81 -13.19 36.14 -34.29
N ALA A 82 -14.28 35.62 -34.87
CA ALA A 82 -14.99 36.26 -35.99
C ALA A 82 -15.46 37.70 -35.69
N ARG A 83 -15.63 38.05 -34.41
CA ARG A 83 -15.80 39.42 -33.92
C ARG A 83 -14.94 39.63 -32.66
N GLY A 84 -13.76 40.21 -32.83
CA GLY A 84 -12.86 40.58 -31.72
C GLY A 84 -11.97 39.44 -31.23
N SER A 85 -11.72 39.39 -29.92
CA SER A 85 -10.91 38.34 -29.27
C SER A 85 -11.75 37.56 -28.26
N GLN A 86 -11.47 36.26 -28.13
CA GLN A 86 -12.13 35.35 -27.20
C GLN A 86 -11.15 34.84 -26.15
N LYS A 87 -11.63 34.66 -24.92
CA LYS A 87 -10.88 34.09 -23.80
C LYS A 87 -11.17 32.60 -23.73
N VAL A 88 -10.20 31.78 -24.11
CA VAL A 88 -10.27 30.31 -24.07
C VAL A 88 -9.70 29.84 -22.75
N CYS A 89 -10.38 28.91 -22.08
CA CYS A 89 -10.05 28.46 -20.74
C CYS A 89 -9.62 26.98 -20.75
N THR A 90 -8.63 26.65 -19.94
CA THR A 90 -8.15 25.28 -19.69
C THR A 90 -7.99 25.05 -18.20
N ARG A 91 -8.32 23.86 -17.72
CA ARG A 91 -8.01 23.47 -16.34
C ARG A 91 -6.49 23.37 -16.12
N ALA A 92 -6.00 23.92 -15.01
CA ALA A 92 -4.57 23.92 -14.67
C ALA A 92 -4.12 22.61 -14.00
N PHE A 93 -4.99 22.01 -13.17
CA PHE A 93 -4.72 20.81 -12.36
C PHE A 93 -5.87 19.81 -12.43
N ASP A 94 -5.56 18.53 -12.37
CA ASP A 94 -6.51 17.42 -12.32
C ASP A 94 -6.92 17.09 -10.89
N ASP A 95 -6.01 17.29 -9.93
CA ASP A 95 -6.26 17.06 -8.50
C ASP A 95 -5.78 18.23 -7.64
N VAL A 96 -6.52 18.50 -6.55
CA VAL A 96 -6.12 19.40 -5.47
C VAL A 96 -6.17 18.65 -4.15
N ALA A 97 -5.03 18.48 -3.48
CA ALA A 97 -4.93 17.80 -2.20
C ALA A 97 -4.58 18.78 -1.07
N VAL A 98 -5.35 18.75 0.02
CA VAL A 98 -5.11 19.58 1.22
C VAL A 98 -4.54 18.70 2.32
N VAL A 99 -3.35 19.04 2.80
CA VAL A 99 -2.63 18.29 3.85
C VAL A 99 -2.68 19.06 5.16
N PHE A 100 -3.04 18.38 6.24
CA PHE A 100 -3.03 18.95 7.59
C PHE A 100 -1.74 18.58 8.32
N ALA A 101 -1.23 19.52 9.11
CA ALA A 101 -0.15 19.26 10.05
C ALA A 101 -0.50 18.06 10.93
N ARG A 102 0.27 16.99 10.86
CA ARG A 102 0.20 15.94 11.87
C ARG A 102 0.92 16.47 13.10
N VAL A 103 0.18 16.70 14.19
CA VAL A 103 0.81 16.87 15.50
C VAL A 103 1.63 15.60 15.74
N ALA A 104 2.96 15.75 15.76
CA ALA A 104 3.83 14.69 16.22
C ALA A 104 3.46 14.41 17.68
N ARG A 105 2.60 13.40 17.90
CA ARG A 105 2.59 12.72 19.18
C ARG A 105 4.04 12.24 19.38
N PRO A 106 4.61 12.29 20.59
CA PRO A 106 5.80 11.50 20.88
C PRO A 106 5.37 10.03 20.78
N GLN A 107 5.30 9.52 19.56
CA GLN A 107 5.50 8.11 19.31
C GLN A 107 6.94 7.90 19.74
N GLY A 108 7.16 7.00 20.71
CA GLY A 108 8.49 6.45 20.95
C GLY A 108 9.17 6.20 19.60
N GLU A 109 10.46 6.50 19.54
CA GLU A 109 11.23 6.38 18.31
C GLU A 109 11.00 4.97 17.72
N MET A 110 10.82 4.91 16.40
CA MET A 110 10.47 3.66 15.70
C MET A 110 11.57 3.36 14.69
N VAL A 111 12.19 2.18 14.82
CA VAL A 111 13.02 1.62 13.75
C VAL A 111 12.10 0.81 12.84
N GLU A 112 12.05 1.17 11.56
CA GLU A 112 11.38 0.38 10.52
C GLU A 112 12.43 -0.33 9.65
N ILE A 113 12.25 -1.63 9.44
CA ILE A 113 13.10 -2.46 8.62
C ILE A 113 12.22 -3.13 7.56
N LYS A 114 12.54 -2.91 6.29
CA LYS A 114 11.90 -3.58 5.15
C LYS A 114 12.76 -4.77 4.76
N VAL A 115 12.15 -5.95 4.74
CA VAL A 115 12.81 -7.23 4.50
C VAL A 115 12.29 -7.79 3.18
N PRO A 116 13.12 -7.80 2.11
CA PRO A 116 12.71 -8.36 0.82
C PRO A 116 12.18 -9.79 0.97
N LEU A 117 11.08 -10.12 0.29
CA LEU A 117 10.43 -11.42 0.44
C LEU A 117 11.38 -12.59 0.15
N GLY A 118 12.23 -12.46 -0.87
CA GLY A 118 13.22 -13.45 -1.27
C GLY A 118 14.46 -13.59 -0.35
N SER A 119 14.63 -12.73 0.65
CA SER A 119 15.84 -12.69 1.48
C SER A 119 15.77 -13.58 2.73
N TYR A 120 14.95 -14.65 2.72
CA TYR A 120 14.93 -15.61 3.81
C TYR A 120 16.27 -16.34 3.89
N VAL A 121 16.65 -16.71 5.11
CA VAL A 121 17.93 -17.36 5.44
C VAL A 121 17.78 -18.84 5.73
N ASP A 122 16.56 -19.28 6.02
CA ASP A 122 16.18 -20.67 6.26
C ASP A 122 14.71 -20.86 5.87
N CYS A 123 14.34 -22.07 5.49
CA CYS A 123 12.97 -22.44 5.19
C CYS A 123 12.76 -23.94 5.30
N GLN A 124 11.54 -24.34 5.63
CA GLN A 124 11.06 -25.70 5.53
C GLN A 124 9.70 -25.61 4.87
N VAL A 125 9.56 -26.08 3.63
CA VAL A 125 8.31 -25.94 2.86
C VAL A 125 7.85 -27.30 2.34
N ARG A 126 6.53 -27.50 2.28
CA ARG A 126 5.90 -28.68 1.70
C ARG A 126 5.01 -28.27 0.52
N PRO A 127 4.96 -29.08 -0.56
CA PRO A 127 4.04 -28.86 -1.67
C PRO A 127 2.56 -28.88 -1.25
N SER A 128 1.66 -28.20 -1.97
CA SER A 128 1.89 -27.29 -3.10
C SER A 128 2.79 -26.12 -2.72
N CYS A 129 3.76 -25.75 -3.56
CA CYS A 129 4.71 -24.67 -3.25
C CYS A 129 5.37 -24.04 -4.48
N GLY A 130 5.88 -22.83 -4.32
CA GLY A 130 6.66 -22.17 -5.37
C GLY A 130 6.95 -20.70 -5.10
N LEU A 131 7.55 -20.06 -6.11
CA LEU A 131 8.03 -18.69 -6.08
C LEU A 131 7.71 -17.99 -7.41
N ALA A 132 7.40 -16.70 -7.34
CA ALA A 132 7.23 -15.85 -8.51
C ALA A 132 7.89 -14.48 -8.30
N SER A 133 8.53 -13.96 -9.33
CA SER A 133 9.00 -12.58 -9.43
C SER A 133 7.92 -11.68 -10.04
N THR A 134 8.25 -10.42 -10.35
CA THR A 134 7.35 -9.59 -11.17
C THR A 134 7.31 -9.99 -12.64
N THR A 135 8.21 -10.87 -13.10
CA THR A 135 8.36 -11.19 -14.53
C THR A 135 8.16 -12.66 -14.88
N SER A 136 8.31 -13.58 -13.93
CA SER A 136 8.23 -15.02 -14.18
C SER A 136 8.08 -15.85 -12.91
N ILE A 137 7.76 -17.12 -13.07
CA ILE A 137 8.02 -18.15 -12.06
C ILE A 137 9.53 -18.23 -11.81
N ILE A 138 9.89 -18.51 -10.56
CA ILE A 138 11.26 -18.84 -10.14
C ILE A 138 11.31 -20.34 -9.82
N GLY A 139 12.19 -21.07 -10.49
CA GLY A 139 12.36 -22.52 -10.30
C GLY A 139 11.20 -23.34 -10.87
N LEU A 140 10.85 -24.43 -10.19
CA LEU A 140 9.82 -25.38 -10.59
C LEU A 140 8.62 -25.35 -9.62
N PHE A 141 7.42 -25.52 -10.17
CA PHE A 141 6.21 -25.71 -9.37
C PHE A 141 6.29 -26.96 -8.51
N ASP A 142 5.83 -26.85 -7.27
CA ASP A 142 5.71 -27.93 -6.30
C ASP A 142 7.03 -28.65 -5.98
N ASP A 143 8.15 -27.97 -6.22
CA ASP A 143 9.49 -28.44 -5.86
C ASP A 143 10.09 -27.55 -4.75
N PRO A 144 10.23 -28.08 -3.52
CA PRO A 144 10.92 -27.39 -2.43
C PRO A 144 12.36 -26.96 -2.77
N ALA A 145 13.04 -27.63 -3.71
CA ALA A 145 14.39 -27.25 -4.12
C ALA A 145 14.44 -25.84 -4.73
N SER A 146 13.34 -25.37 -5.35
CA SER A 146 13.22 -24.03 -5.93
C SER A 146 13.42 -22.91 -4.90
N PHE A 147 13.17 -23.17 -3.60
CA PHE A 147 13.43 -22.21 -2.52
C PHE A 147 14.94 -21.99 -2.25
N PHE A 148 15.81 -22.75 -2.92
CA PHE A 148 17.26 -22.61 -2.84
C PHE A 148 17.88 -22.01 -4.11
N ASP A 149 17.09 -21.73 -5.15
CA ASP A 149 17.56 -21.07 -6.36
C ASP A 149 18.05 -19.65 -6.08
N SER A 150 19.14 -19.24 -6.72
CA SER A 150 19.70 -17.89 -6.53
C SER A 150 18.73 -16.77 -6.93
N GLU A 151 17.88 -17.03 -7.92
CA GLU A 151 16.85 -16.11 -8.41
C GLU A 151 15.76 -15.82 -7.37
N ARG A 152 15.67 -16.62 -6.28
CA ARG A 152 14.72 -16.37 -5.19
C ARG A 152 14.80 -14.96 -4.62
N ILE A 153 15.94 -14.29 -4.74
CA ILE A 153 16.15 -12.92 -4.24
C ILE A 153 15.16 -11.92 -4.88
N ASP A 154 14.67 -12.22 -6.08
CA ASP A 154 13.71 -11.41 -6.82
C ASP A 154 12.25 -11.82 -6.58
N ALA A 155 12.00 -12.79 -5.69
CA ALA A 155 10.65 -13.23 -5.35
C ALA A 155 9.80 -12.07 -4.83
N GLN A 156 8.60 -11.96 -5.37
CA GLN A 156 7.54 -11.04 -4.96
C GLN A 156 6.25 -11.77 -4.58
N LEU A 157 6.17 -13.06 -4.84
CA LEU A 157 5.19 -13.98 -4.28
C LEU A 157 5.93 -15.27 -3.92
N LEU A 158 5.62 -15.84 -2.75
CA LEU A 158 5.98 -17.19 -2.38
C LEU A 158 4.78 -17.89 -1.79
N TRP A 159 4.69 -19.20 -1.99
CA TRP A 159 3.61 -19.99 -1.44
C TRP A 159 4.07 -21.39 -1.06
N PHE A 160 3.43 -21.96 -0.05
CA PHE A 160 3.63 -23.34 0.38
C PHE A 160 2.46 -23.86 1.22
N HIS A 161 2.22 -25.17 1.19
CA HIS A 161 1.12 -25.80 1.91
C HIS A 161 1.34 -25.90 3.43
N GLN A 162 2.57 -26.20 3.86
CA GLN A 162 2.92 -26.29 5.28
C GLN A 162 4.40 -25.99 5.50
N GLY A 163 4.73 -25.46 6.68
CA GLY A 163 6.09 -25.16 7.10
C GLY A 163 6.32 -23.67 7.32
N TYR A 164 7.52 -23.15 7.04
CA TYR A 164 7.89 -21.77 7.31
C TYR A 164 8.98 -21.22 6.39
N VAL A 165 9.04 -19.88 6.33
CA VAL A 165 10.21 -19.11 5.88
C VAL A 165 10.76 -18.28 7.04
N GLU A 166 12.08 -18.28 7.24
CA GLU A 166 12.78 -17.55 8.32
C GLU A 166 13.60 -16.39 7.76
N TYR A 167 13.43 -15.21 8.37
CA TYR A 167 14.18 -14.01 8.09
C TYR A 167 15.02 -13.62 9.30
N ARG A 168 16.15 -12.94 9.05
CA ARG A 168 16.98 -12.34 10.10
C ARG A 168 17.16 -10.86 9.84
N VAL A 169 16.75 -10.04 10.80
CA VAL A 169 16.94 -8.59 10.76
C VAL A 169 17.92 -8.15 11.84
N ALA A 170 18.77 -7.19 11.52
CA ALA A 170 19.73 -6.67 12.50
C ALA A 170 19.00 -5.99 13.66
N HIS A 171 19.36 -6.35 14.89
CA HIS A 171 18.87 -5.67 16.08
C HIS A 171 19.63 -4.35 16.25
N ARG A 172 19.07 -3.23 15.79
CA ARG A 172 19.70 -1.89 15.85
C ARG A 172 18.90 -0.92 16.71
N LEU A 173 18.62 -1.30 17.96
CA LEU A 173 18.14 -0.34 18.95
C LEU A 173 19.30 0.52 19.46
N PRO A 174 19.08 1.81 19.76
CA PRO A 174 20.08 2.62 20.46
C PRO A 174 20.50 1.98 21.80
N PRO A 175 21.76 2.15 22.27
CA PRO A 175 22.28 1.45 23.44
C PRO A 175 21.50 1.63 24.76
N SER A 176 20.71 2.70 24.88
CA SER A 176 19.88 3.00 26.05
C SER A 176 18.37 2.91 25.78
N ALA A 177 17.97 2.52 24.57
CA ALA A 177 16.58 2.44 24.18
C ALA A 177 15.90 1.24 24.85
N ARG A 178 14.75 1.47 25.49
CA ARG A 178 13.89 0.39 25.98
C ARG A 178 12.88 0.05 24.89
N LEU A 179 12.90 -1.19 24.44
CA LEU A 179 11.90 -1.71 23.51
C LEU A 179 10.51 -1.70 24.16
N GLU A 180 9.55 -1.07 23.51
CA GLU A 180 8.14 -0.98 23.94
C GLU A 180 7.24 -1.95 23.18
N SER A 181 7.49 -2.15 21.89
CA SER A 181 6.78 -3.14 21.08
C SER A 181 7.55 -3.57 19.83
N VAL A 182 7.27 -4.79 19.36
CA VAL A 182 7.71 -5.31 18.07
C VAL A 182 6.50 -5.57 17.19
N HIS A 183 6.57 -5.18 15.93
CA HIS A 183 5.53 -5.42 14.95
C HIS A 183 6.14 -6.12 13.73
N VAL A 184 5.45 -7.13 13.22
CA VAL A 184 5.76 -7.78 11.94
C VAL A 184 4.53 -7.62 11.06
N SER A 185 4.69 -7.06 9.87
CA SER A 185 3.59 -6.95 8.91
C SER A 185 3.94 -7.44 7.52
N CYS A 186 2.97 -8.07 6.87
CA CYS A 186 3.04 -8.53 5.50
C CYS A 186 1.64 -8.77 4.94
N GLU A 187 1.53 -8.77 3.62
CA GLU A 187 0.31 -9.21 2.94
C GLU A 187 0.34 -10.74 2.81
N VAL A 188 -0.72 -11.40 3.30
CA VAL A 188 -0.82 -12.86 3.34
C VAL A 188 -2.25 -13.36 3.13
N CYS A 189 -2.39 -14.59 2.62
CA CYS A 189 -3.66 -15.33 2.57
C CYS A 189 -3.40 -16.85 2.53
N SER A 190 -4.47 -17.64 2.45
CA SER A 190 -4.37 -19.09 2.27
C SER A 190 -3.87 -19.44 0.87
N GLU A 191 -3.44 -20.68 0.66
CA GLU A 191 -3.03 -21.21 -0.65
C GLU A 191 -3.95 -22.38 -1.04
N ALA A 192 -4.73 -22.16 -2.09
CA ALA A 192 -5.65 -23.14 -2.65
C ALA A 192 -5.37 -23.35 -4.14
N PRO A 193 -5.49 -24.58 -4.66
CA PRO A 193 -5.46 -24.81 -6.09
C PRO A 193 -6.55 -23.98 -6.79
N LEU A 194 -6.18 -23.17 -7.78
CA LEU A 194 -7.10 -22.33 -8.57
C LEU A 194 -7.95 -21.34 -7.75
N HIS A 195 -7.49 -20.91 -6.56
CA HIS A 195 -8.20 -20.09 -5.56
C HIS A 195 -9.52 -20.67 -5.03
N HIS A 196 -9.91 -20.25 -3.82
CA HIS A 196 -11.15 -20.73 -3.18
C HIS A 196 -11.61 -19.78 -2.06
N ASP A 197 -12.89 -19.38 -2.11
CA ASP A 197 -13.50 -18.40 -1.20
C ASP A 197 -13.64 -18.91 0.25
N GLU A 198 -13.59 -20.23 0.46
CA GLU A 198 -13.64 -20.88 1.78
C GLU A 198 -12.51 -21.89 1.92
N TRP A 199 -11.32 -21.42 2.29
CA TRP A 199 -10.13 -22.28 2.42
C TRP A 199 -9.31 -21.81 3.62
N PRO A 200 -9.71 -22.21 4.84
CA PRO A 200 -9.09 -21.66 6.03
C PRO A 200 -7.65 -22.14 6.21
N SER A 201 -6.78 -21.24 6.64
CA SER A 201 -5.38 -21.57 6.95
C SER A 201 -4.86 -20.78 8.15
N ASP A 202 -4.27 -21.48 9.11
CA ASP A 202 -3.71 -20.90 10.33
C ASP A 202 -2.27 -20.42 10.09
N VAL A 203 -2.12 -19.14 9.76
CA VAL A 203 -0.83 -18.49 9.52
C VAL A 203 -0.27 -17.94 10.82
N THR A 204 0.87 -18.47 11.24
CA THR A 204 1.54 -18.11 12.50
C THR A 204 2.81 -17.32 12.24
N ALA A 205 3.00 -16.25 13.01
CA ALA A 205 4.28 -15.55 13.09
C ALA A 205 5.00 -15.94 14.38
N SER A 206 6.32 -16.06 14.32
CA SER A 206 7.18 -16.25 15.49
C SER A 206 8.37 -15.31 15.48
N ILE A 207 8.84 -14.95 16.68
CA ILE A 207 10.04 -14.15 16.87
C ILE A 207 11.00 -14.91 17.77
N ASN A 208 12.26 -15.04 17.34
CA ASN A 208 13.30 -15.76 18.06
C ASN A 208 12.96 -17.21 18.45
N GLY A 209 12.01 -17.83 17.75
CA GLY A 209 11.51 -19.18 18.02
C GLY A 209 10.33 -19.26 18.97
N VAL A 210 9.74 -18.11 19.34
CA VAL A 210 8.51 -18.02 20.14
C VAL A 210 7.35 -17.59 19.25
N ASP A 211 6.29 -18.40 19.20
CA ASP A 211 5.09 -18.10 18.42
C ASP A 211 4.33 -16.92 19.04
N ILE A 212 4.25 -15.81 18.31
CA ILE A 212 3.70 -14.55 18.82
C ILE A 212 2.19 -14.41 18.55
N GLY A 213 1.66 -15.23 17.65
CA GLY A 213 0.23 -15.27 17.35
C GLY A 213 -0.09 -15.94 16.03
N THR A 214 -1.29 -16.50 15.96
CA THR A 214 -1.84 -17.15 14.77
C THR A 214 -3.02 -16.35 14.26
N TRP A 215 -3.07 -16.15 12.94
CA TRP A 215 -4.21 -15.61 12.22
C TRP A 215 -4.77 -16.67 11.27
N THR A 216 -6.06 -16.96 11.37
CA THR A 216 -6.73 -17.83 10.41
C THR A 216 -7.20 -17.01 9.21
N SER A 217 -6.52 -17.20 8.08
CA SER A 217 -7.00 -16.73 6.78
C SER A 217 -8.31 -17.42 6.43
N PRO A 218 -9.33 -16.72 5.89
CA PRO A 218 -10.59 -17.34 5.51
C PRO A 218 -10.53 -18.04 4.14
N ALA A 219 -9.63 -17.60 3.25
CA ALA A 219 -9.70 -17.92 1.82
C ALA A 219 -8.34 -17.75 1.11
N ASP A 220 -8.28 -18.26 -0.12
CA ASP A 220 -7.31 -17.84 -1.14
C ASP A 220 -7.99 -16.82 -2.06
N PHE A 221 -7.42 -15.61 -2.16
CA PHE A 221 -8.03 -14.53 -2.92
C PHE A 221 -7.50 -14.49 -4.37
N GLY A 222 -8.17 -15.23 -5.25
CA GLY A 222 -8.01 -15.16 -6.70
C GLY A 222 -9.26 -14.63 -7.42
N GLY A 223 -9.32 -14.78 -8.73
CA GLY A 223 -10.46 -14.39 -9.58
C GLY A 223 -10.60 -12.87 -9.83
N GLN A 224 -10.16 -12.04 -8.89
CA GLN A 224 -10.03 -10.59 -9.05
C GLN A 224 -8.56 -10.18 -9.03
N ARG A 225 -8.13 -9.51 -10.10
CA ARG A 225 -6.76 -9.00 -10.26
C ARG A 225 -6.32 -8.10 -9.09
N GLY A 226 -5.20 -8.45 -8.46
CA GLY A 226 -4.55 -7.63 -7.45
C GLY A 226 -3.95 -6.35 -8.06
N MET A 227 -3.89 -5.26 -7.30
CA MET A 227 -3.46 -3.95 -7.80
C MET A 227 -2.03 -3.93 -8.35
N LEU A 228 -1.14 -4.73 -7.76
CA LEU A 228 0.28 -4.82 -8.11
C LEU A 228 0.62 -6.12 -8.85
N THR A 229 -0.33 -7.04 -8.93
CA THR A 229 -0.11 -8.38 -9.46
C THR A 229 0.22 -8.33 -10.96
N PRO A 230 1.38 -8.88 -11.38
CA PRO A 230 1.85 -8.78 -12.75
C PRO A 230 0.87 -9.35 -13.78
N PRO A 231 0.79 -8.75 -14.99
CA PRO A 231 -0.15 -9.20 -16.03
C PRO A 231 0.05 -10.64 -16.51
N TRP A 232 1.25 -11.20 -16.37
CA TRP A 232 1.55 -12.57 -16.78
C TRP A 232 1.03 -13.62 -15.78
N TRP A 233 0.74 -13.22 -14.54
CA TRP A 233 0.14 -14.09 -13.54
C TRP A 233 -1.34 -14.29 -13.86
N GLU A 234 -1.82 -15.51 -13.99
CA GLU A 234 -3.19 -15.76 -14.44
C GLU A 234 -4.21 -15.49 -13.33
N ASP A 235 -5.39 -14.96 -13.67
CA ASP A 235 -6.40 -14.51 -12.69
C ASP A 235 -6.91 -15.61 -11.77
N HIS A 236 -6.82 -16.88 -12.19
CA HIS A 236 -7.25 -18.01 -11.38
C HIS A 236 -6.25 -18.39 -10.28
N ASN A 237 -5.02 -17.88 -10.32
CA ASN A 237 -4.05 -18.02 -9.23
C ASN A 237 -4.29 -16.96 -8.15
N SER A 238 -3.72 -17.16 -6.96
CA SER A 238 -3.79 -16.20 -5.85
C SER A 238 -3.33 -14.81 -6.30
N GLN A 239 -4.22 -13.83 -6.22
CA GLN A 239 -4.01 -12.49 -6.74
C GLN A 239 -3.55 -11.52 -5.67
N TYR A 240 -4.00 -11.67 -4.43
CA TYR A 240 -3.67 -10.79 -3.32
C TYR A 240 -3.91 -11.46 -1.97
N GLY A 241 -3.53 -10.77 -0.90
CA GLY A 241 -3.80 -11.15 0.48
C GLY A 241 -4.41 -10.02 1.29
N LEU A 242 -4.45 -10.23 2.60
CA LEU A 242 -4.78 -9.20 3.57
C LEU A 242 -3.50 -8.76 4.26
N LEU A 243 -3.32 -7.44 4.42
CA LEU A 243 -2.22 -6.92 5.22
C LEU A 243 -2.47 -7.25 6.69
N LYS A 244 -1.59 -8.06 7.27
CA LYS A 244 -1.63 -8.47 8.67
C LYS A 244 -0.51 -7.86 9.47
N VAL A 245 -0.81 -7.53 10.72
CA VAL A 245 0.16 -6.97 11.67
C VAL A 245 0.13 -7.81 12.94
N TRP A 246 1.18 -8.61 13.15
CA TRP A 246 1.45 -9.22 14.44
C TRP A 246 2.21 -8.22 15.31
N GLN A 247 1.75 -8.01 16.55
CA GLN A 247 2.37 -7.10 17.50
C GLN A 247 2.63 -7.83 18.82
N VAL A 248 3.78 -7.60 19.43
CA VAL A 248 4.08 -8.00 20.81
C VAL A 248 4.50 -6.78 21.62
N ASN A 249 4.01 -6.68 22.86
CA ASN A 249 4.46 -5.68 23.84
C ASN A 249 4.59 -6.33 25.23
N GLU A 250 4.71 -5.52 26.29
CA GLU A 250 4.84 -6.02 27.68
C GLU A 250 3.60 -6.78 28.20
N ARG A 251 2.45 -6.69 27.52
CA ARG A 251 1.16 -7.26 27.96
C ARG A 251 0.72 -8.50 27.18
N GLY A 252 1.35 -8.85 26.06
CA GLY A 252 0.93 -9.97 25.23
C GLY A 252 1.23 -9.81 23.74
N GLY A 253 0.50 -10.56 22.92
CA GLY A 253 0.58 -10.62 21.47
C GLY A 253 -0.78 -10.39 20.80
N TRP A 254 -0.80 -9.61 19.71
CA TRP A 254 -2.00 -9.24 18.95
C TRP A 254 -1.82 -9.49 17.46
N VAL A 255 -2.92 -9.77 16.77
CA VAL A 255 -3.04 -9.62 15.31
C VAL A 255 -4.10 -8.57 15.03
N ASP A 256 -3.74 -7.53 14.26
CA ASP A 256 -4.65 -6.45 13.88
C ASP A 256 -5.40 -5.80 15.07
N GLY A 257 -4.75 -5.77 16.24
CA GLY A 257 -5.31 -5.23 17.49
C GLY A 257 -6.17 -6.20 18.31
N ILE A 258 -6.39 -7.42 17.83
CA ILE A 258 -7.09 -8.49 18.57
C ILE A 258 -6.05 -9.32 19.34
N HIS A 259 -6.26 -9.52 20.64
CA HIS A 259 -5.35 -10.29 21.48
C HIS A 259 -5.41 -11.78 21.12
N VAL A 260 -4.26 -12.40 20.86
CA VAL A 260 -4.18 -13.80 20.40
C VAL A 260 -3.16 -14.64 21.16
N SER A 261 -2.29 -14.04 21.97
CA SER A 261 -1.23 -14.74 22.70
C SER A 261 -0.85 -13.98 23.97
N ASP A 262 -0.50 -14.68 25.03
CA ASP A 262 0.04 -14.08 26.26
C ASP A 262 1.56 -13.86 26.18
N VAL A 263 2.19 -14.12 25.02
CA VAL A 263 3.63 -13.92 24.81
C VAL A 263 4.01 -12.45 24.93
N THR A 264 5.00 -12.14 25.76
CA THR A 264 5.49 -10.78 25.99
C THR A 264 6.90 -10.56 25.43
N LEU A 265 7.34 -9.30 25.37
CA LEU A 265 8.69 -8.94 24.92
C LEU A 265 9.82 -9.62 25.69
N GLU A 266 9.62 -9.91 26.98
CA GLU A 266 10.62 -10.55 27.82
C GLU A 266 10.95 -11.96 27.31
N GLN A 267 9.92 -12.70 26.88
CA GLN A 267 10.07 -14.06 26.36
C GLN A 267 10.76 -14.10 24.99
N LEU A 268 10.74 -13.00 24.24
CA LEU A 268 11.36 -12.94 22.91
C LEU A 268 12.89 -12.84 22.96
N ALA A 269 13.49 -12.55 24.13
CA ALA A 269 14.94 -12.47 24.31
C ALA A 269 15.64 -11.60 23.23
N MET A 270 15.10 -10.42 22.94
CA MET A 270 15.45 -9.57 21.79
C MET A 270 16.93 -9.15 21.70
N THR A 271 17.66 -9.20 22.82
CA THR A 271 19.08 -8.81 22.92
C THR A 271 20.03 -10.00 23.03
N ALA A 272 19.53 -11.24 23.00
CA ALA A 272 20.36 -12.44 23.13
C ALA A 272 21.27 -12.70 21.92
N THR A 273 20.91 -12.16 20.74
CA THR A 273 21.63 -12.31 19.48
C THR A 273 21.74 -10.97 18.74
N PRO A 274 22.72 -10.78 17.83
CA PRO A 274 22.87 -9.54 17.06
C PRO A 274 21.78 -9.36 15.98
N TYR A 275 20.90 -10.34 15.83
CA TYR A 275 19.77 -10.33 14.91
C TYR A 275 18.50 -10.83 15.61
N VAL A 276 17.35 -10.48 15.04
CA VAL A 276 16.03 -11.00 15.41
C VAL A 276 15.61 -12.00 14.34
N ARG A 277 15.25 -13.22 14.73
CA ARG A 277 14.66 -14.22 13.83
C ARG A 277 13.17 -13.99 13.74
N ILE A 278 12.64 -14.04 12.53
CA ILE A 278 11.22 -13.90 12.25
C ILE A 278 10.82 -15.06 11.38
N ARG A 279 9.83 -15.86 11.79
CA ARG A 279 9.25 -16.89 10.91
C ARG A 279 7.80 -16.57 10.64
N ILE A 280 7.38 -16.84 9.42
CA ILE A 280 5.97 -16.82 9.00
C ILE A 280 5.69 -18.16 8.33
N GLY A 281 4.57 -18.78 8.67
CA GLY A 281 4.22 -20.06 8.08
C GLY A 281 2.99 -20.73 8.69
N VAL A 282 2.79 -22.00 8.34
CA VAL A 282 1.71 -22.86 8.82
C VAL A 282 2.33 -23.98 9.64
N LEU A 283 2.04 -24.01 10.94
CA LEU A 283 2.64 -24.96 11.87
C LEU A 283 2.24 -26.41 11.57
N GLU A 284 3.08 -27.37 11.95
CA GLU A 284 2.79 -28.80 11.76
C GLU A 284 1.52 -29.26 12.50
N ASN A 285 1.22 -28.62 13.64
CA ASN A 285 0.07 -28.90 14.49
C ASN A 285 -1.07 -27.87 14.33
N ALA A 286 -1.04 -27.05 13.27
CA ALA A 286 -2.11 -26.11 12.95
C ALA A 286 -3.45 -26.83 12.79
N ARG A 287 -4.55 -26.19 13.21
CA ARG A 287 -5.89 -26.76 13.09
C ARG A 287 -6.37 -26.70 11.64
N HIS A 288 -6.09 -25.60 10.94
CA HIS A 288 -6.37 -25.43 9.53
C HIS A 288 -5.07 -25.34 8.74
N VAL A 289 -4.80 -26.35 7.91
CA VAL A 289 -3.58 -26.45 7.09
C VAL A 289 -3.95 -26.15 5.63
N GLY A 290 -4.30 -24.90 5.35
CA GLY A 290 -4.73 -24.45 4.03
C GLY A 290 -3.63 -23.73 3.25
N GLY A 291 -2.35 -23.96 3.59
CA GLY A 291 -1.21 -23.27 2.97
C GLY A 291 -1.14 -21.77 3.23
N VAL A 292 -0.11 -21.14 2.70
CA VAL A 292 0.09 -19.69 2.82
C VAL A 292 0.68 -19.12 1.55
N ASN A 293 0.11 -18.01 1.10
CA ASN A 293 0.72 -17.08 0.17
C ASN A 293 1.29 -15.90 0.95
N ILE A 294 2.52 -15.47 0.65
CA ILE A 294 3.13 -14.25 1.19
C ILE A 294 3.52 -13.35 0.02
N PHE A 295 3.01 -12.12 0.03
CA PHE A 295 3.19 -11.15 -1.05
C PHE A 295 4.26 -10.11 -0.67
N GLY A 296 5.10 -9.78 -1.65
CA GLY A 296 6.11 -8.73 -1.58
C GLY A 296 5.65 -7.46 -2.30
N ARG A 297 6.49 -6.42 -2.29
CA ARG A 297 6.10 -5.07 -2.72
C ARG A 297 5.62 -4.91 -4.17
N GLY A 298 5.87 -5.89 -5.03
CA GLY A 298 5.54 -5.92 -6.46
C GLY A 298 4.46 -6.93 -6.82
N PHE A 299 3.69 -7.42 -5.84
CA PHE A 299 2.60 -8.37 -6.02
C PHE A 299 1.47 -8.05 -5.02
N GLY A 300 0.26 -8.54 -5.27
CA GLY A 300 -0.87 -8.34 -4.35
C GLY A 300 -1.44 -6.92 -4.41
N ASN A 301 -1.82 -6.38 -3.25
CA ASN A 301 -2.47 -5.08 -3.11
C ASN A 301 -1.63 -4.05 -2.33
N TYR A 302 -0.61 -4.48 -1.60
CA TYR A 302 0.17 -3.61 -0.73
C TYR A 302 1.62 -3.48 -1.24
N PRO A 303 2.11 -2.25 -1.54
CA PRO A 303 3.46 -2.05 -2.07
C PRO A 303 4.53 -2.10 -0.96
N GLN A 304 4.53 -3.18 -0.18
CA GLN A 304 5.51 -3.45 0.86
C GLN A 304 5.95 -4.91 0.86
N ASP A 305 7.21 -5.15 1.21
CA ASP A 305 7.68 -6.48 1.58
C ASP A 305 7.25 -6.79 3.03
N ILE A 306 7.94 -7.71 3.70
CA ILE A 306 7.79 -7.89 5.14
C ILE A 306 8.37 -6.66 5.85
N VAL A 307 7.59 -6.05 6.74
CA VAL A 307 8.01 -4.88 7.50
C VAL A 307 8.10 -5.23 8.98
N VAL A 308 9.26 -4.95 9.57
CA VAL A 308 9.51 -5.12 10.99
C VAL A 308 9.65 -3.75 11.62
N ARG A 309 8.85 -3.46 12.64
CA ARG A 309 8.93 -2.21 13.40
C ARG A 309 9.28 -2.49 14.85
N LEU A 310 10.29 -1.79 15.35
CA LEU A 310 10.68 -1.80 16.75
C LEU A 310 10.36 -0.41 17.30
N LYS A 311 9.37 -0.34 18.20
CA LYS A 311 9.04 0.89 18.92
C LYS A 311 9.83 0.91 20.22
N TYR A 312 10.47 2.02 20.54
CA TYR A 312 11.27 2.17 21.76
C TYR A 312 11.16 3.57 22.36
N GLY A 313 11.56 3.70 23.62
CA GLY A 313 11.58 4.95 24.38
C GLY A 313 12.68 5.01 25.40
#